data_AF-X0T086-F1
#
_entry.id   AF-X0T086-F1
#
_cell.length_a   1.000
_cell.length_b   1.000
_cell.length_c   1.000
_cell.angle_alpha   90.00
_cell.angle_beta   90.00
_cell.angle_gamma   90.00
#
_symmetry.space_group_name_H-M   'P 1'
#
loop_
_entity.id
_entity.type
_entity.pdbx_description
1 polymer ?
#
loop_
_entity_poly.entity_id
_entity_poly.type
_entity_poly.pdbx_seq_one_letter_code
_entity_poly.pdbx_strand_id
1 'polypeptide(L)'
;AQYIKRFGALENGGYAYLPHSDSQAEFEGMCQYLRGVSNHTFFVEEAERYLRQGVSLGSQAFDLFNRGRNWGIGIYAVTRRIQTLSKDFFDLCQYCIFFKCGLTSREYIEKLIGKEAASELFNLEQYQFLAYDIEGDTYEKATLEISGGREHLETPEEQEERKKPEVVPKEQIKSVGEKPRKEEEVMEKPKPPNPQDMVEPPMKGKV
;
A
#
# COMPACT_ATOMS: atom_id res chain seq x y z
N ALA A 1 -11.85 14.46 -16.56
CA ALA A 1 -12.42 13.13 -16.84
C ALA A 1 -11.58 12.24 -17.77
N GLN A 2 -10.76 12.76 -18.72
CA GLN A 2 -9.95 11.92 -19.63
C GLN A 2 -8.76 11.19 -18.97
N TYR A 3 -8.30 11.61 -17.78
CA TYR A 3 -7.17 10.99 -17.07
C TYR A 3 -7.51 9.66 -16.37
N ILE A 4 -8.77 9.24 -16.35
CA ILE A 4 -9.24 8.17 -15.45
C ILE A 4 -9.16 6.75 -16.06
N LYS A 5 -8.98 6.63 -17.38
CA LYS A 5 -9.02 5.33 -18.09
C LYS A 5 -7.78 4.44 -17.92
N ARG A 6 -6.81 4.79 -17.07
CA ARG A 6 -5.49 4.13 -17.03
C ARG A 6 -4.98 3.73 -15.64
N PHE A 7 -5.85 3.72 -14.64
CA PHE A 7 -5.48 3.13 -13.36
C PHE A 7 -5.60 1.62 -13.46
N GLY A 8 -4.48 0.93 -13.21
CA GLY A 8 -4.53 -0.51 -12.96
C GLY A 8 -5.33 -0.69 -11.68
N ALA A 9 -6.58 -1.18 -11.81
CA ALA A 9 -7.30 -1.66 -10.66
C ALA A 9 -6.47 -2.80 -10.07
N LEU A 10 -6.03 -2.65 -8.82
CA LEU A 10 -5.52 -3.78 -8.07
C LEU A 10 -6.71 -4.74 -7.87
N GLU A 11 -6.45 -6.05 -7.87
CA GLU A 11 -7.50 -7.09 -7.79
C GLU A 11 -8.44 -6.93 -6.58
N ASN A 12 -8.04 -6.12 -5.58
CA ASN A 12 -8.79 -5.81 -4.37
C ASN A 12 -9.41 -4.39 -4.32
N GLY A 13 -9.57 -3.71 -5.47
CA GLY A 13 -10.19 -2.38 -5.52
C GLY A 13 -9.29 -1.21 -5.11
N GLY A 14 -7.97 -1.41 -5.09
CA GLY A 14 -6.99 -0.33 -4.90
C GLY A 14 -6.70 0.40 -6.20
N TYR A 15 -6.44 1.72 -6.13
CA TYR A 15 -5.90 2.50 -7.23
C TYR A 15 -4.44 2.86 -6.94
N ALA A 16 -3.52 2.29 -7.70
CA ALA A 16 -2.14 2.78 -7.73
C ALA A 16 -2.10 4.02 -8.63
N TYR A 17 -1.82 5.19 -8.06
CA TYR A 17 -1.65 6.40 -8.84
C TYR A 17 -0.19 6.56 -9.20
N LEU A 18 0.11 6.26 -10.46
CA LEU A 18 1.37 6.62 -11.08
C LEU A 18 1.15 7.95 -11.81
N PRO A 19 1.68 9.07 -11.29
CA PRO A 19 1.50 10.37 -11.91
C PRO A 19 2.10 10.42 -13.32
N HIS A 20 1.44 11.11 -14.25
CA HIS A 20 1.95 11.32 -15.61
C HIS A 20 2.97 12.48 -15.66
N SER A 21 2.86 13.39 -14.70
CA SER A 21 3.70 14.57 -14.58
C SER A 21 3.89 14.95 -13.12
N ASP A 22 4.95 15.72 -12.84
CA ASP A 22 5.20 16.36 -11.55
C ASP A 22 4.25 17.54 -11.26
N SER A 23 3.12 17.63 -11.97
CA SER A 23 2.23 18.77 -11.87
C SER A 23 1.35 18.68 -10.63
N GLN A 24 1.41 19.70 -9.77
CA GLN A 24 0.52 19.83 -8.63
C GLN A 24 -0.96 19.83 -9.04
N ALA A 25 -1.28 20.36 -10.23
CA ALA A 25 -2.65 20.38 -10.74
C ALA A 25 -3.18 18.98 -11.09
N GLU A 26 -2.30 18.08 -11.56
CA GLU A 26 -2.68 16.68 -11.82
C GLU A 26 -3.01 15.97 -10.49
N PHE A 27 -2.13 16.13 -9.51
CA PHE A 27 -2.31 15.57 -8.17
C PHE A 27 -3.59 16.10 -7.48
N GLU A 28 -3.85 17.40 -7.56
CA GLU A 28 -5.05 18.02 -7.02
C GLU A 28 -6.32 17.50 -7.71
N GLY A 29 -6.28 17.33 -9.04
CA GLY A 29 -7.37 16.74 -9.80
C GLY A 29 -7.66 15.28 -9.41
N MET A 30 -6.62 14.51 -9.06
CA MET A 30 -6.78 13.17 -8.50
C MET A 30 -7.45 13.19 -7.13
N CYS A 31 -7.01 14.09 -6.24
CA CYS A 31 -7.62 14.25 -4.92
C CYS A 31 -9.10 14.65 -5.02
N GLN A 32 -9.44 15.52 -5.98
CA GLN A 32 -10.82 15.89 -6.26
C GLN A 32 -11.66 14.70 -6.75
N TYR A 33 -11.11 13.87 -7.63
CA TYR A 33 -11.78 12.67 -8.11
C TYR A 33 -12.03 11.68 -6.97
N LEU A 34 -11.03 11.45 -6.11
CA LEU A 34 -11.12 10.52 -4.99
C LEU A 34 -12.21 10.90 -3.98
N ARG A 35 -12.50 12.18 -3.82
CA ARG A 35 -13.63 12.66 -3.00
C ARG A 35 -14.99 12.18 -3.50
N GLY A 36 -15.13 11.94 -4.81
CA GLY A 36 -16.36 11.46 -5.43
C GLY A 36 -16.54 9.94 -5.38
N VAL A 37 -15.53 9.20 -4.91
CA VAL A 37 -15.58 7.74 -4.75
C VAL A 37 -15.42 7.39 -3.26
N SER A 38 -15.86 6.21 -2.86
CA SER A 38 -15.75 5.74 -1.47
C SER A 38 -15.10 4.36 -1.40
N ASN A 39 -14.49 4.02 -0.27
CA ASN A 39 -13.85 2.71 -0.02
C ASN A 39 -12.69 2.38 -0.98
N HIS A 40 -11.76 3.31 -1.14
CA HIS A 40 -10.58 3.10 -2.00
C HIS A 40 -9.28 3.36 -1.23
N THR A 41 -8.22 2.71 -1.70
CA THR A 41 -6.86 2.99 -1.26
C THR A 41 -6.12 3.76 -2.35
N PHE A 42 -5.52 4.88 -1.98
CA PHE A 42 -4.75 5.77 -2.85
C PHE A 42 -3.26 5.66 -2.53
N PHE A 43 -2.51 5.08 -3.46
CA PHE A 43 -1.05 5.02 -3.36
C PHE A 43 -0.43 6.19 -4.14
N VAL A 44 0.35 7.02 -3.44
CA VAL A 44 1.11 8.14 -4.00
C VAL A 44 2.58 7.76 -4.02
N GLU A 45 3.03 7.26 -5.17
CA GLU A 45 4.44 6.99 -5.43
C GLU A 45 5.23 8.30 -5.58
N GLU A 46 6.48 8.31 -5.13
CA GLU A 46 7.35 9.48 -5.09
C GLU A 46 6.65 10.71 -4.47
N ALA A 47 6.03 10.52 -3.30
CA ALA A 47 5.24 11.52 -2.60
C ALA A 47 5.99 12.83 -2.35
N GLU A 48 7.33 12.80 -2.29
CA GLU A 48 8.17 13.99 -2.25
C GLU A 48 8.03 14.92 -3.46
N ARG A 49 7.29 14.56 -4.52
CA ARG A 49 7.00 15.46 -5.64
C ARG A 49 5.81 16.38 -5.38
N TYR A 50 4.81 15.89 -4.66
CA TYR A 50 3.52 16.56 -4.47
C TYR A 50 3.34 17.10 -3.05
N LEU A 51 4.02 16.48 -2.09
CA LEU A 51 3.91 16.77 -0.65
C LEU A 51 5.22 17.36 -0.13
N ARG A 52 5.82 18.29 -0.89
CA ARG A 52 7.12 18.89 -0.57
C ARG A 52 7.05 19.81 0.64
N GLN A 53 8.12 19.82 1.43
CA GLN A 53 8.29 20.83 2.46
C GLN A 53 8.30 22.25 1.84
N GLY A 54 7.60 23.18 2.49
CA GLY A 54 7.50 24.58 2.06
C GLY A 54 6.54 24.83 0.89
N VAL A 55 5.93 23.79 0.33
CA VAL A 55 4.86 23.91 -0.66
C VAL A 55 3.53 23.69 0.04
N SER A 56 2.63 24.70 -0.02
CA SER A 56 1.29 24.55 0.52
C SER A 56 0.52 23.46 -0.23
N LEU A 57 -0.16 22.60 0.51
CA LEU A 57 -1.06 21.61 -0.08
C LEU A 57 -2.21 22.34 -0.80
N GLY A 58 -2.61 21.79 -1.95
CA GLY A 58 -3.82 22.23 -2.62
C GLY A 58 -5.06 21.96 -1.77
N SER A 59 -6.14 22.70 -2.03
CA SER A 59 -7.41 22.58 -1.29
C SER A 59 -7.99 21.16 -1.24
N GLN A 60 -7.93 20.42 -2.34
CA GLN A 60 -8.48 19.08 -2.48
C GLN A 60 -7.57 18.06 -1.82
N ALA A 61 -6.25 18.18 -2.00
CA ALA A 61 -5.28 17.38 -1.26
C ALA A 61 -5.42 17.58 0.25
N PHE A 62 -5.49 18.83 0.71
CA PHE A 62 -5.69 19.17 2.11
C PHE A 62 -6.99 18.57 2.68
N ASP A 63 -8.11 18.74 1.98
CA ASP A 63 -9.39 18.13 2.36
C ASP A 63 -9.28 16.60 2.43
N LEU A 64 -8.62 15.97 1.44
CA LEU A 64 -8.44 14.52 1.38
C LEU A 64 -7.60 13.99 2.54
N PHE A 65 -6.48 14.63 2.89
CA PHE A 65 -5.65 14.19 4.01
C PHE A 65 -6.36 14.34 5.35
N ASN A 66 -7.13 15.41 5.55
CA ASN A 66 -7.81 15.66 6.82
C ASN A 66 -9.13 14.90 6.97
N ARG A 67 -9.83 14.61 5.85
CA ARG A 67 -11.20 14.07 5.86
C ARG A 67 -11.37 12.78 5.07
N GLY A 68 -10.32 12.27 4.43
CA GLY A 68 -10.37 11.08 3.58
C GLY A 68 -10.93 9.86 4.29
N ARG A 69 -10.66 9.70 5.59
CA ARG A 69 -11.26 8.64 6.42
C ARG A 69 -12.79 8.69 6.43
N ASN A 70 -13.40 9.88 6.44
CA ASN A 70 -14.86 10.05 6.39
C ASN A 70 -15.45 9.63 5.04
N TRP A 71 -14.62 9.56 4.00
CA TRP A 71 -15.00 9.10 2.66
C TRP A 71 -14.61 7.64 2.41
N GLY A 72 -14.02 6.96 3.41
CA GLY A 72 -13.47 5.61 3.25
C GLY A 72 -12.25 5.58 2.32
N ILE A 73 -11.47 6.66 2.27
CA ILE A 73 -10.23 6.72 1.48
C ILE A 73 -9.03 6.53 2.40
N GLY A 74 -8.29 5.44 2.18
CA GLY A 74 -6.96 5.22 2.77
C GLY A 74 -5.87 5.79 1.87
N ILE A 75 -4.80 6.35 2.45
CA ILE A 75 -3.73 6.97 1.68
C ILE A 75 -2.39 6.38 2.11
N TYR A 76 -1.61 5.95 1.12
CA TYR A 76 -0.23 5.49 1.29
C TYR A 76 0.68 6.42 0.50
N ALA A 77 1.55 7.13 1.19
CA ALA A 77 2.56 7.99 0.56
C ALA A 77 3.92 7.29 0.62
N VAL A 78 4.49 7.00 -0.55
CA VAL A 78 5.78 6.32 -0.67
C VAL A 78 6.83 7.35 -1.06
N THR A 79 7.91 7.45 -0.29
CA THR A 79 9.01 8.38 -0.57
C THR A 79 10.37 7.75 -0.31
N ARG A 80 11.38 8.20 -1.06
CA ARG A 80 12.79 7.81 -0.82
C ARG A 80 13.49 8.68 0.22
N ARG A 81 12.97 9.89 0.51
CA ARG A 81 13.64 10.87 1.38
C ARG A 81 12.62 11.60 2.25
N ILE A 82 12.42 11.10 3.46
CA ILE A 82 11.46 11.69 4.39
C ILE A 82 11.70 13.18 4.69
N GLN A 83 12.97 13.64 4.68
CA GLN A 83 13.34 15.05 4.88
C GLN A 83 12.72 16.02 3.86
N THR A 84 12.35 15.53 2.67
CA THR A 84 11.77 16.36 1.62
C THR A 84 10.24 16.45 1.72
N LEU A 85 9.65 15.60 2.55
CA LEU A 85 8.21 15.55 2.77
C LEU A 85 7.77 16.66 3.72
N SER A 86 6.57 17.19 3.51
CA SER A 86 6.00 18.20 4.39
C SER A 86 5.79 17.63 5.80
N LYS A 87 6.22 18.38 6.82
CA LYS A 87 5.99 18.04 8.22
C LYS A 87 4.49 17.94 8.52
N ASP A 88 3.69 18.86 7.96
CA ASP A 88 2.24 18.88 8.16
C ASP A 88 1.58 17.58 7.65
N PHE A 89 2.12 16.99 6.58
CA PHE A 89 1.62 15.70 6.10
C PHE A 89 2.05 14.57 7.04
N PHE A 90 3.32 14.56 7.48
CA PHE A 90 3.82 13.56 8.42
C PHE A 90 3.05 13.57 9.75
N ASP A 91 2.72 14.76 10.26
CA ASP A 91 1.94 14.93 11.50
C ASP A 91 0.50 14.36 11.40
N LEU A 92 -0.01 14.14 10.18
CA LEU A 92 -1.33 13.53 9.94
C LEU A 92 -1.25 12.01 9.73
N CYS A 93 -0.05 11.44 9.60
CA CYS A 93 0.13 10.00 9.43
C CYS A 93 -0.20 9.25 10.73
N GLN A 94 -0.79 8.08 10.61
CA GLN A 94 -1.05 7.16 11.73
C GLN A 94 0.06 6.12 11.84
N TYR A 95 0.56 5.64 10.70
CA TYR A 95 1.57 4.59 10.62
C TYR A 95 2.66 5.02 9.66
N CYS A 96 3.89 4.64 9.98
CA CYS A 96 5.04 4.78 9.10
C CYS A 96 5.80 3.46 8.98
N ILE A 97 6.16 3.10 7.75
CA ILE A 97 6.99 1.94 7.46
C ILE A 97 8.33 2.44 6.96
N PHE A 98 9.39 2.18 7.74
CA PHE A 98 10.73 2.62 7.42
C PHE A 98 11.60 1.43 7.02
N PHE A 99 12.15 1.50 5.81
CA PHE A 99 13.26 0.65 5.40
C PHE A 99 14.60 1.29 5.78
N LYS A 100 15.68 0.50 5.75
CA LYS A 100 17.03 0.99 6.03
C LYS A 100 17.34 2.27 5.26
N CYS A 101 17.64 3.34 5.99
CA CYS A 101 17.96 4.67 5.46
C CYS A 101 19.46 4.98 5.56
N GLY A 102 19.93 5.93 4.75
CA GLY A 102 21.30 6.44 4.83
C GLY A 102 21.55 7.38 6.02
N LEU A 103 22.81 7.52 6.43
CA LEU A 103 23.24 8.31 7.60
C LEU A 103 22.91 9.80 7.52
N THR A 104 22.79 10.37 6.31
CA THR A 104 22.48 11.79 6.10
C THR A 104 21.12 12.19 6.67
N SER A 105 20.23 11.23 6.90
CA SER A 105 18.89 11.46 7.46
C SER A 105 18.78 11.24 8.97
N ARG A 106 19.88 10.88 9.64
CA ARG A 106 19.88 10.45 11.04
C ARG A 106 19.27 11.45 12.01
N GLU A 107 19.78 12.66 12.06
CA GLU A 107 19.30 13.67 13.01
C GLU A 107 17.82 14.03 12.80
N TYR A 108 17.35 14.02 11.54
CA TYR A 108 15.97 14.30 11.24
C TYR A 108 15.05 13.16 11.68
N ILE A 109 15.43 11.91 11.38
CA ILE A 109 14.66 10.73 11.78
C ILE A 109 14.65 10.57 13.31
N GLU A 110 15.78 10.78 13.99
CA GLU A 110 15.86 10.74 15.45
C GLU A 110 14.90 11.75 16.12
N LYS A 111 14.67 12.90 15.49
CA LYS A 111 13.68 13.88 15.95
C LYS A 111 12.23 13.47 15.69
N LEU A 112 11.99 12.63 14.68
CA LEU A 112 10.65 12.19 14.30
C LEU A 112 10.16 10.99 15.11
N ILE A 113 11.01 9.96 15.25
CA ILE A 113 10.62 8.67 15.85
C ILE A 113 11.38 8.34 17.15
N GLY A 114 12.18 9.30 17.65
CA GLY A 114 13.02 9.10 18.82
C GLY A 114 14.35 8.38 18.54
N LYS A 115 15.29 8.52 19.48
CA LYS A 115 16.66 8.03 19.32
C LYS A 115 16.76 6.50 19.31
N GLU A 116 15.93 5.83 20.09
CA GLU A 116 15.92 4.36 20.21
C GLU A 116 15.44 3.70 18.92
N ALA A 117 14.24 4.06 18.45
CA ALA A 117 13.69 3.54 17.19
C ALA A 117 14.58 3.90 15.98
N ALA A 118 15.15 5.11 15.96
CA ALA A 118 16.10 5.49 14.91
C ALA A 118 17.37 4.63 14.94
N SER A 119 17.89 4.28 16.12
CA SER A 119 19.05 3.38 16.24
C SER A 119 18.75 2.00 15.64
N GLU A 120 17.57 1.44 15.93
CA GLU A 120 17.10 0.18 15.34
C GLU A 120 16.96 0.29 13.81
N LEU A 121 16.38 1.40 13.32
CA LEU A 121 16.21 1.65 11.89
C LEU A 121 17.55 1.61 11.12
N PHE A 122 18.61 2.22 11.65
CA PHE A 122 19.92 2.25 10.98
C PHE A 122 20.64 0.89 11.00
N ASN A 123 20.26 0.02 11.93
CA ASN A 123 20.81 -1.33 12.07
C ASN A 123 19.99 -2.40 11.34
N LEU A 124 18.91 -2.02 10.63
CA LEU A 124 18.14 -2.97 9.83
C LEU A 124 19.00 -3.63 8.75
N GLU A 125 18.76 -4.91 8.53
CA GLU A 125 19.31 -5.68 7.42
C GLU A 125 18.47 -5.50 6.17
N GLN A 126 18.90 -6.09 5.07
CA GLN A 126 18.12 -6.07 3.82
C GLN A 126 16.75 -6.72 4.03
N TYR A 127 15.71 -6.12 3.45
CA TYR A 127 14.31 -6.54 3.56
C TYR A 127 13.68 -6.45 4.95
N GLN A 128 14.42 -6.00 5.96
CA GLN A 128 13.83 -5.62 7.24
C GLN A 128 13.26 -4.21 7.16
N PHE A 129 12.16 -3.98 7.88
CA PHE A 129 11.56 -2.67 8.05
C PHE A 129 11.13 -2.48 9.51
N LEU A 130 10.99 -1.21 9.89
CA LEU A 130 10.45 -0.78 11.17
C LEU A 130 9.06 -0.20 10.90
N ALA A 131 8.03 -0.85 11.44
CA ALA A 131 6.66 -0.35 11.44
C ALA A 131 6.45 0.46 12.72
N TYR A 132 6.23 1.76 12.56
CA TYR A 132 6.09 2.73 13.64
C TYR A 132 4.64 3.21 13.71
N ASP A 133 4.01 3.03 14.86
CA ASP A 133 2.70 3.58 15.20
C ASP A 133 2.90 4.96 15.84
N ILE A 134 2.48 6.01 15.13
CA ILE A 134 2.64 7.40 15.54
C ILE A 134 1.77 7.74 16.74
N GLU A 135 0.56 7.17 16.81
CA GLU A 135 -0.39 7.49 17.89
C GLU A 135 0.02 6.79 19.19
N GLY A 136 0.46 5.53 19.09
CA GLY A 136 0.93 4.75 20.23
C GLY A 136 2.36 5.06 20.67
N ASP A 137 3.16 5.76 19.85
CA ASP A 137 4.61 5.92 20.01
C ASP A 137 5.31 4.57 20.27
N THR A 138 4.94 3.57 19.46
CA THR A 138 5.48 2.20 19.54
C THR A 138 5.96 1.74 18.18
N TYR A 139 6.86 0.77 18.16
CA TYR A 139 7.34 0.19 16.91
C TYR A 139 7.59 -1.30 17.00
N GLU A 140 7.46 -1.95 15.85
CA GLU A 140 7.85 -3.33 15.64
C GLU A 140 8.84 -3.44 14.48
N LYS A 141 9.78 -4.38 14.62
CA LYS A 141 10.69 -4.76 13.56
C LYS A 141 10.14 -5.99 12.87
N ALA A 142 10.03 -5.94 11.55
CA ALA A 142 9.55 -7.05 10.74
C ALA A 142 10.46 -7.29 9.54
N THR A 143 10.38 -8.51 9.01
CA THR A 143 11.10 -8.92 7.78
C THR A 143 10.08 -9.14 6.69
N LEU A 144 10.30 -8.51 5.54
CA LEU A 144 9.47 -8.73 4.36
C LEU A 144 9.79 -10.10 3.76
N GLU A 145 8.85 -11.05 3.89
CA GLU A 145 8.94 -12.33 3.20
C GLU A 145 8.61 -12.16 1.72
N ILE A 146 9.63 -12.27 0.86
CA ILE A 146 9.44 -12.18 -0.58
C ILE A 146 9.14 -13.58 -1.11
N SER A 147 7.85 -13.93 -1.20
CA SER A 147 7.43 -15.14 -1.91
C SER A 147 7.45 -14.91 -3.42
N GLY A 148 8.16 -15.76 -4.16
CA GLY A 148 8.34 -15.62 -5.61
C GLY A 148 9.71 -15.03 -5.94
N GLY A 149 10.69 -15.92 -6.18
CA GLY A 149 12.08 -15.55 -6.39
C GLY A 149 12.23 -14.49 -7.47
N ARG A 150 12.82 -13.35 -7.12
CA ARG A 150 13.38 -12.43 -8.10
C ARG A 150 14.71 -13.04 -8.51
N GLU A 151 14.71 -13.93 -9.50
CA GLU A 151 15.93 -14.59 -10.02
C GLU A 151 17.05 -13.56 -10.32
N HIS A 152 16.68 -12.33 -10.65
CA HIS A 152 17.60 -11.22 -10.92
C HIS A 152 18.21 -10.54 -9.68
N LEU A 153 17.76 -10.84 -8.47
CA LEU A 153 18.31 -10.32 -7.21
C LEU A 153 19.00 -11.37 -6.36
N GLU A 154 18.90 -12.65 -6.74
CA GLU A 154 19.65 -13.73 -6.08
C GLU A 154 21.15 -13.52 -6.33
N THR A 155 21.96 -13.66 -5.29
CA THR A 155 23.41 -13.71 -5.47
C THR A 155 23.78 -14.92 -6.34
N PRO A 156 24.94 -14.93 -7.03
CA PRO A 156 25.40 -16.11 -7.75
C PRO A 156 25.43 -17.37 -6.88
N GLU A 157 25.70 -17.22 -5.57
CA GLU A 157 25.72 -18.28 -4.56
C GLU A 157 24.32 -18.84 -4.28
N GLU A 158 23.32 -17.97 -4.12
CA GLU A 158 21.91 -18.35 -3.92
C GLU A 158 21.33 -19.03 -5.17
N GLN A 159 21.71 -18.56 -6.36
CA GLN A 159 21.35 -19.20 -7.63
C GLN A 159 21.97 -20.59 -7.78
N GLU A 160 23.18 -20.80 -7.27
CA GLU A 160 23.87 -22.09 -7.32
C GLU A 160 23.29 -23.09 -6.31
N GLU A 161 22.85 -22.63 -5.13
CA GLU A 161 22.14 -23.46 -4.16
C GLU A 161 20.77 -23.93 -4.67
N ARG A 162 20.00 -23.08 -5.34
CA ARG A 162 18.73 -23.49 -5.98
C ARG A 162 18.92 -24.53 -7.08
N LYS A 163 20.07 -24.54 -7.75
CA LYS A 163 20.40 -25.53 -8.78
C LYS A 163 20.86 -26.87 -8.20
N LYS A 164 21.16 -26.96 -6.90
CA LYS A 164 21.45 -28.25 -6.29
C LYS A 164 20.16 -29.07 -6.32
N PRO A 165 20.15 -30.26 -6.97
CA PRO A 165 18.97 -31.10 -7.00
C PRO A 165 18.58 -31.40 -5.55
N GLU A 166 17.34 -31.07 -5.19
CA GLU A 166 16.77 -31.41 -3.90
C GLU A 166 16.91 -32.93 -3.74
N VAL A 167 17.83 -33.36 -2.88
CA VAL A 167 18.07 -34.77 -2.61
C VAL A 167 16.87 -35.25 -1.81
N VAL A 168 15.80 -35.62 -2.52
CA VAL A 168 14.62 -36.23 -1.91
C VAL A 168 15.09 -37.51 -1.22
N PRO A 169 15.00 -37.59 0.12
CA PRO A 169 15.37 -38.80 0.84
C PRO A 169 14.48 -39.96 0.35
N LYS A 170 15.10 -40.98 -0.25
CA LYS A 170 14.41 -42.11 -0.90
C LYS A 170 13.59 -43.02 0.04
N GLU A 171 13.41 -42.67 1.31
CA GLU A 171 12.92 -43.63 2.33
C GLU A 171 11.45 -43.50 2.75
N GLN A 172 10.62 -42.63 2.15
CA GLN A 172 9.20 -42.56 2.53
C GLN A 172 8.24 -42.44 1.35
N ILE A 173 8.24 -43.45 0.47
CA ILE A 173 7.06 -43.74 -0.36
C ILE A 173 6.31 -44.89 0.30
N LYS A 174 5.55 -44.58 1.36
CA LYS A 174 4.46 -45.45 1.80
C LYS A 174 3.27 -45.18 0.88
N SER A 175 2.82 -46.21 0.19
CA SER A 175 1.61 -46.23 -0.63
C SER A 175 0.39 -45.80 0.19
N VAL A 176 0.00 -44.54 0.08
CA VAL A 176 -1.28 -44.05 0.60
C VAL A 176 -2.35 -44.42 -0.44
N GLY A 177 -3.20 -45.37 -0.06
CA GLY A 177 -4.31 -45.83 -0.89
C GLY A 177 -5.25 -44.68 -1.27
N GLU A 178 -5.60 -44.65 -2.56
CA GLU A 178 -6.62 -43.76 -3.11
C GLU A 178 -7.94 -43.93 -2.36
N LYS A 179 -8.39 -42.87 -1.70
CA LYS A 179 -9.78 -42.75 -1.27
C LYS A 179 -10.64 -42.28 -2.46
N PRO A 180 -11.82 -42.87 -2.67
CA PRO A 180 -12.74 -42.43 -3.71
C PRO A 180 -13.19 -40.98 -3.46
N ARG A 181 -13.09 -40.14 -4.50
CA ARG A 181 -13.66 -38.79 -4.56
C ARG A 181 -15.16 -38.88 -4.35
N LYS A 182 -15.66 -38.20 -3.32
CA LYS A 182 -17.09 -37.85 -3.23
C LYS A 182 -17.34 -36.71 -4.21
N GLU A 183 -18.37 -36.88 -5.03
CA GLU A 183 -18.92 -35.84 -5.89
C GLU A 183 -19.43 -34.69 -5.02
N GLU A 184 -18.82 -33.51 -5.15
CA GLU A 184 -19.34 -32.28 -4.55
C GLU A 184 -20.53 -31.79 -5.38
N GLU A 185 -21.68 -31.71 -4.73
CA GLU A 185 -22.88 -31.05 -5.23
C GLU A 185 -22.57 -29.58 -5.54
N VAL A 186 -22.71 -29.24 -6.81
CA VAL A 186 -22.60 -27.86 -7.32
C VAL A 186 -23.80 -27.07 -6.82
N MET A 187 -23.65 -26.33 -5.71
CA MET A 187 -24.64 -25.33 -5.31
C MET A 187 -24.67 -24.21 -6.36
N GLU A 188 -25.80 -24.10 -7.05
CA GLU A 188 -26.09 -23.06 -8.02
C GLU A 188 -26.11 -21.70 -7.31
N LYS A 189 -25.20 -20.79 -7.71
CA LYS A 189 -25.12 -19.45 -7.13
C LYS A 189 -26.39 -18.65 -7.48
N PRO A 190 -26.97 -17.90 -6.53
CA PRO A 190 -28.15 -17.09 -6.78
C PRO A 190 -27.86 -16.03 -7.85
N LYS A 191 -28.74 -15.94 -8.85
CA LYS A 191 -28.69 -14.92 -9.90
C LYS A 191 -28.82 -13.52 -9.29
N PRO A 192 -28.00 -12.54 -9.72
CA PRO A 192 -28.17 -11.15 -9.30
C PRO A 192 -29.52 -10.59 -9.75
N PRO A 193 -30.13 -9.69 -8.96
CA PRO A 193 -31.43 -9.08 -9.28
C PRO A 193 -31.37 -8.29 -10.58
N ASN A 194 -32.48 -8.33 -11.33
CA ASN A 194 -32.62 -7.69 -12.62
C ASN A 194 -32.68 -6.15 -12.43
N PRO A 195 -31.84 -5.35 -13.12
CA PRO A 195 -31.80 -3.89 -12.97
C PRO A 195 -33.13 -3.17 -13.25
N GLN A 196 -34.08 -3.83 -13.91
CA GLN A 196 -35.41 -3.28 -14.20
C GLN A 196 -36.36 -3.24 -13.00
N ASP A 197 -36.04 -3.94 -11.91
CA ASP A 197 -36.86 -3.96 -10.69
C ASP A 197 -36.53 -2.83 -9.70
N MET A 198 -35.59 -1.94 -10.04
CA MET A 198 -35.25 -0.77 -9.23
C MET A 198 -36.20 0.39 -9.55
N VAL A 199 -37.39 0.39 -8.94
CA VAL A 199 -38.33 1.51 -9.00
C VAL A 199 -37.79 2.69 -8.18
N GLU A 200 -37.52 3.81 -8.84
CA GLU A 200 -37.12 5.05 -8.17
C GLU A 200 -38.25 5.58 -7.26
N PRO A 201 -37.94 5.95 -6.00
CA PRO A 201 -38.92 6.55 -5.12
C PRO A 201 -39.27 7.98 -5.58
N PRO A 202 -40.55 8.40 -5.50
CA PRO A 202 -40.98 9.72 -5.94
C PRO A 202 -40.37 10.83 -5.08
N MET A 203 -39.72 11.79 -5.74
CA MET A 203 -39.23 13.01 -5.10
C MET A 203 -40.41 13.82 -4.53
N LYS A 204 -40.47 13.94 -3.21
CA LYS A 204 -41.36 14.90 -2.54
C LYS A 204 -40.78 16.30 -2.68
N GLY A 205 -41.41 17.11 -3.53
CA GLY A 205 -41.19 18.56 -3.57
C GLY A 205 -41.62 19.19 -2.24
N LYS A 206 -40.77 20.03 -1.67
CA LYS A 206 -41.13 20.95 -0.59
C LYS A 206 -41.52 22.30 -1.20
N VAL A 207 -42.68 22.78 -0.76
CA VAL A 207 -43.22 24.13 -0.95
C VAL A 207 -42.43 25.11 -0.10
#